data_AF-A0A353ZND6-F1
#
_entry.id   AF-A0A353ZND6-F1
#
_cell.length_a   1.000
_cell.length_b   1.000
_cell.length_c   1.000
_cell.angle_alpha   90.00
_cell.angle_beta   90.00
_cell.angle_gamma   90.00
#
_symmetry.space_group_name_H-M   'P 1'
#
loop_
_entity.id
_entity.type
_entity.pdbx_description
1 polymer ?
#
loop_
_entity_poly.entity_id
_entity_poly.type
_entity_poly.pdbx_seq_one_letter_code
_entity_poly.pdbx_strand_id
1 'polypeptide(L)'
;MKSAVENLTPTRVKLNVEVPFEELKPSIDEAYKTVASQIQVPGFRKGKVPSKLIDQRVGRGYVLETAINEGLNGWYQAAVQESGIRPLSRPEVEITEVPDPTSTDGELKFHAEVDIRPEIELPDYAGIKVEVAAAESSDEDVDKALDELRGRFGTLKSVDRPAADGDFLTIDITATIDGEDVDSASGLSYQVGTETMLEGLDEAVTGLSVDEDALFETTLVGGDHAGESAQVKVVVKAVKERELPEANDDFAQLASEFDTLAELREDLAKQAA
;
A
#
# COMPACT_ATOMS: atom_id res chain seq x y z
N MET A 1 17.13 1.04 -41.26
CA MET A 1 17.90 0.49 -40.15
C MET A 1 17.95 -1.01 -40.29
N LYS A 2 19.05 -1.65 -39.89
CA LYS A 2 19.07 -3.10 -39.64
C LYS A 2 19.43 -3.32 -38.18
N SER A 3 18.64 -4.13 -37.49
CA SER A 3 18.93 -4.57 -36.13
C SER A 3 19.07 -6.09 -36.11
N ALA A 4 20.10 -6.58 -35.43
CA ALA A 4 20.31 -8.01 -35.20
C ALA A 4 20.49 -8.25 -33.70
N VAL A 5 19.73 -9.21 -33.15
CA VAL A 5 19.77 -9.56 -31.73
C VAL A 5 20.60 -10.81 -31.54
N GLU A 6 21.59 -10.75 -30.65
CA GLU A 6 22.40 -11.88 -30.23
C GLU A 6 22.16 -12.15 -28.74
N ASN A 7 21.75 -13.37 -28.39
CA ASN A 7 21.56 -13.75 -26.99
C ASN A 7 22.91 -14.13 -26.38
N LEU A 8 23.40 -13.34 -25.42
CA LEU A 8 24.63 -13.65 -24.68
C LEU A 8 24.35 -14.62 -23.53
N THR A 9 23.26 -14.37 -22.80
CA THR A 9 22.76 -15.24 -21.72
C THR A 9 21.22 -15.23 -21.73
N PRO A 10 20.53 -16.09 -20.96
CA PRO A 10 19.07 -16.08 -20.87
C PRO A 10 18.45 -14.75 -20.41
N THR A 11 19.27 -13.89 -19.79
CA THR A 11 18.85 -12.58 -19.26
C THR A 11 19.60 -11.42 -19.89
N ARG A 12 20.48 -11.64 -20.89
CA ARG A 12 21.29 -10.57 -21.50
C ARG A 12 21.40 -10.76 -23.01
N VAL A 13 21.12 -9.69 -23.73
CA VAL A 13 21.20 -9.65 -25.19
C VAL A 13 22.12 -8.52 -25.65
N LYS A 14 22.78 -8.75 -26.78
CA LYS A 14 23.54 -7.76 -27.52
C LYS A 14 22.77 -7.40 -28.79
N LEU A 15 22.36 -6.15 -28.89
CA LEU A 15 21.76 -5.57 -30.08
C LEU A 15 22.86 -4.98 -30.96
N ASN A 16 22.99 -5.50 -32.17
CA ASN A 16 23.84 -4.96 -33.21
C ASN A 16 22.97 -4.09 -34.12
N VAL A 17 23.22 -2.78 -34.13
CA VAL A 17 22.42 -1.83 -34.90
C VAL A 17 23.29 -1.18 -35.97
N GLU A 18 22.83 -1.28 -37.21
CA GLU A 18 23.43 -0.65 -38.39
C GLU A 18 22.49 0.45 -38.90
N VAL A 19 22.95 1.70 -38.81
CA VAL A 19 22.20 2.88 -39.24
C VAL A 19 22.81 3.39 -40.56
N PRO A 20 22.10 3.27 -41.69
CA PRO A 20 22.59 3.75 -42.98
C PRO A 20 22.64 5.29 -42.99
N PHE A 21 23.50 5.87 -43.84
CA PHE A 21 23.67 7.32 -43.95
C PHE A 21 22.37 8.09 -44.16
N GLU A 22 21.38 7.52 -44.86
CA GLU A 22 20.09 8.16 -45.10
C GLU A 22 19.29 8.44 -43.82
N GLU A 23 19.41 7.56 -42.82
CA GLU A 23 18.75 7.72 -41.52
C GLU A 23 19.56 8.63 -40.57
N LEU A 24 20.84 8.84 -40.86
CA LEU A 24 21.70 9.79 -40.15
C LEU A 24 21.47 11.24 -40.60
N LYS A 25 21.09 11.47 -41.88
CA LYS A 25 20.91 12.83 -42.44
C LYS A 25 20.04 13.76 -41.58
N PRO A 26 18.85 13.36 -41.09
CA PRO A 26 18.03 14.23 -40.27
C PRO A 26 18.72 14.62 -38.96
N SER A 27 19.39 13.67 -38.29
CA SER A 27 20.15 13.91 -37.06
C SER A 27 21.37 14.79 -37.30
N ILE A 28 22.02 14.66 -38.45
CA ILE A 28 23.13 15.55 -38.87
C ILE A 28 22.62 16.99 -39.07
N ASP A 29 21.48 17.16 -39.74
CA ASP A 29 20.86 18.48 -39.97
C ASP A 29 20.43 19.14 -38.64
N GLU A 30 19.94 18.35 -37.68
CA GLU A 30 19.66 18.83 -36.33
C GLU A 30 20.93 19.18 -35.56
N ALA A 31 21.95 18.33 -35.60
CA ALA A 31 23.25 18.61 -34.98
C ALA A 31 23.88 19.91 -35.52
N TYR A 32 23.77 20.18 -36.83
CA TYR A 32 24.19 21.47 -37.39
C TYR A 32 23.47 22.66 -36.76
N LYS A 33 22.16 22.56 -36.47
CA LYS A 33 21.40 23.62 -35.78
C LYS A 33 21.84 23.74 -34.32
N THR A 34 22.05 22.63 -33.63
CA THR A 34 22.55 22.60 -32.25
C THR A 34 23.92 23.27 -32.16
N VAL A 35 24.87 22.84 -32.98
CA VAL A 35 26.22 23.40 -33.03
C VAL A 35 26.19 24.87 -33.44
N ALA A 36 25.36 25.26 -34.42
CA ALA A 36 25.20 26.67 -34.82
C ALA A 36 24.70 27.57 -33.69
N SER A 37 23.95 27.03 -32.72
CA SER A 37 23.47 27.78 -31.55
C SER A 37 24.56 27.97 -30.48
N GLN A 38 25.50 27.03 -30.39
CA GLN A 38 26.58 27.02 -29.41
C GLN A 38 27.78 27.87 -29.85
N ILE A 39 28.06 27.93 -31.15
CA ILE A 39 29.20 28.69 -31.68
C ILE A 39 28.85 30.15 -31.99
N GLN A 40 29.81 31.05 -31.79
CA GLN A 40 29.73 32.44 -32.21
C GLN A 40 30.65 32.68 -33.41
N VAL A 41 30.06 33.05 -34.55
CA VAL A 41 30.81 33.35 -35.78
C VAL A 41 30.64 34.82 -36.14
N PRO A 42 31.73 35.60 -36.29
CA PRO A 42 31.66 37.00 -36.69
C PRO A 42 30.86 37.19 -37.98
N GLY A 43 29.93 38.15 -37.99
CA GLY A 43 29.08 38.46 -39.15
C GLY A 43 27.79 37.64 -39.25
N PHE A 44 27.58 36.63 -38.39
CA PHE A 44 26.36 35.80 -38.38
C PHE A 44 25.66 35.84 -37.02
N ARG A 45 24.32 35.86 -37.04
CA ARG A 45 23.51 35.72 -35.83
C ARG A 45 23.62 34.27 -35.32
N LYS A 46 23.74 34.09 -34.00
CA LYS A 46 23.73 32.76 -33.34
C LYS A 46 22.57 31.91 -33.87
N GLY A 47 22.85 30.64 -34.20
CA GLY A 47 21.88 29.69 -34.77
C GLY A 47 21.58 29.83 -36.26
N LYS A 48 22.16 30.81 -36.97
CA LYS A 48 21.95 31.05 -38.42
C LYS A 48 23.25 31.03 -39.21
N VAL A 49 24.23 30.29 -38.71
CA VAL A 49 25.51 30.07 -39.39
C VAL A 49 25.33 29.00 -40.48
N PRO A 50 25.77 29.21 -41.74
CA PRO A 50 25.72 28.18 -42.78
C PRO A 50 26.58 26.95 -42.44
N SER A 51 26.10 25.74 -42.76
CA SER A 51 26.77 24.46 -42.45
C SER A 51 28.23 24.39 -42.90
N LYS A 52 28.54 24.88 -44.11
CA LYS A 52 29.91 24.93 -44.65
C LYS A 52 30.91 25.70 -43.76
N LEU A 53 30.44 26.75 -43.09
CA LEU A 53 31.29 27.57 -42.21
C LEU A 53 31.44 26.94 -40.83
N ILE A 54 30.45 26.15 -40.41
CA ILE A 54 30.52 25.31 -39.21
C ILE A 54 31.58 24.22 -39.42
N ASP A 55 31.53 23.50 -40.54
CA ASP A 55 32.51 22.47 -40.91
C ASP A 55 33.95 23.00 -40.90
N GLN A 56 34.17 24.21 -41.42
CA GLN A 56 35.49 24.84 -41.44
C GLN A 56 36.00 25.25 -40.05
N ARG A 57 35.10 25.49 -39.08
CA ARG A 57 35.46 26.07 -37.78
C ARG A 57 35.59 25.02 -36.68
N VAL A 58 34.66 24.05 -36.64
CA VAL A 58 34.63 22.97 -35.62
C VAL A 58 34.95 21.60 -36.20
N GLY A 59 34.96 21.45 -37.52
CA GLY A 59 35.19 20.17 -38.18
C GLY A 59 33.90 19.35 -38.31
N ARG A 60 33.72 18.70 -39.47
CA ARG A 60 32.55 17.85 -39.73
C ARG A 60 32.48 16.63 -38.80
N GLY A 61 33.62 16.15 -38.30
CA GLY A 61 33.67 15.07 -37.30
C GLY A 61 32.96 15.41 -35.98
N TYR A 62 33.09 16.65 -35.50
CA TYR A 62 32.40 17.10 -34.28
C TYR A 62 30.87 17.15 -34.45
N VAL A 63 30.42 17.56 -35.64
CA VAL A 63 28.99 17.57 -35.99
C VAL A 63 28.46 16.13 -36.06
N LEU A 64 29.22 15.21 -36.64
CA LEU A 64 28.85 13.79 -36.69
C LEU A 64 28.77 13.17 -35.30
N GLU A 65 29.74 13.44 -34.42
CA GLU A 65 29.70 12.97 -33.03
C GLU A 65 28.48 13.51 -32.27
N THR A 66 28.15 14.80 -32.48
CA THR A 66 26.95 15.43 -31.90
C THR A 66 25.68 14.74 -32.42
N ALA A 67 25.59 14.51 -33.73
CA ALA A 67 24.45 13.83 -34.35
C ALA A 67 24.29 12.39 -33.84
N ILE A 68 25.41 11.69 -33.64
CA ILE A 68 25.40 10.33 -33.10
C ILE A 68 24.90 10.35 -31.66
N ASN A 69 25.46 11.20 -30.80
CA ASN A 69 25.05 11.28 -29.39
C ASN A 69 23.57 11.65 -29.21
N GLU A 70 23.04 12.57 -30.02
CA GLU A 70 21.63 12.97 -29.98
C GLU A 70 20.71 11.88 -30.56
N GLY A 71 21.13 11.20 -31.63
CA GLY A 71 20.34 10.17 -32.33
C GLY A 71 20.39 8.77 -31.69
N LEU A 72 21.43 8.46 -30.91
CA LEU A 72 21.71 7.12 -30.40
C LEU A 72 20.54 6.52 -29.62
N ASN A 73 19.93 7.32 -28.74
CA ASN A 73 18.78 6.89 -27.96
C ASN A 73 17.56 6.58 -28.86
N GLY A 74 17.33 7.37 -29.90
CA GLY A 74 16.24 7.15 -30.85
C GLY A 74 16.43 5.87 -31.66
N TRP A 75 17.62 5.64 -32.20
CA TRP A 75 17.92 4.43 -32.97
C TRP A 75 17.92 3.16 -32.09
N TYR A 76 18.42 3.25 -30.85
CA TYR A 76 18.30 2.17 -29.88
C TYR A 76 16.84 1.82 -29.59
N GLN A 77 15.99 2.82 -29.33
CA GLN A 77 14.57 2.60 -29.07
C GLN A 77 13.85 1.96 -30.26
N ALA A 78 14.19 2.37 -31.50
CA ALA A 78 13.66 1.75 -32.71
C ALA A 78 14.08 0.28 -32.83
N ALA A 79 15.35 -0.04 -32.59
CA ALA A 79 15.86 -1.41 -32.62
C ALA A 79 15.25 -2.30 -31.53
N VAL A 80 15.02 -1.77 -30.32
CA VAL A 80 14.30 -2.48 -29.24
C VAL A 80 12.86 -2.81 -29.66
N GLN A 81 12.16 -1.85 -30.28
CA GLN A 81 10.79 -2.06 -30.75
C GLN A 81 10.71 -3.10 -31.88
N GLU A 82 11.63 -3.03 -32.84
CA GLU A 82 11.69 -3.98 -33.97
C GLU A 82 11.99 -5.41 -33.50
N SER A 83 12.88 -5.57 -32.53
CA SER A 83 13.25 -6.88 -31.96
C SER A 83 12.26 -7.42 -30.94
N GLY A 84 11.32 -6.61 -30.46
CA GLY A 84 10.31 -7.01 -29.48
C GLY A 84 10.88 -7.33 -28.08
N ILE A 85 12.15 -7.03 -27.82
CA ILE A 85 12.77 -7.27 -26.52
C ILE A 85 12.23 -6.30 -25.47
N ARG A 86 12.25 -6.71 -24.21
CA ARG A 86 11.85 -5.87 -23.07
C ARG A 86 13.04 -5.62 -22.14
N PRO A 87 13.76 -4.50 -22.34
CA PRO A 87 14.85 -4.08 -21.47
C PRO A 87 14.41 -3.90 -20.02
N LEU A 88 15.22 -4.39 -19.08
CA LEU A 88 15.05 -4.17 -17.64
C LEU A 88 16.06 -3.16 -17.07
N SER A 89 17.17 -2.94 -17.78
CA SER A 89 18.25 -2.04 -17.38
C SER A 89 18.53 -1.00 -18.47
N ARG A 90 19.35 0.00 -18.13
CA ARG A 90 19.90 0.92 -19.13
C ARG A 90 20.93 0.17 -19.97
N PRO A 91 20.94 0.34 -21.30
CA PRO A 91 21.89 -0.36 -22.15
C PRO A 91 23.32 0.16 -21.95
N GLU A 92 24.28 -0.74 -22.04
CA GLU A 92 25.69 -0.40 -22.25
C GLU A 92 25.94 -0.29 -23.75
N VAL A 93 26.28 0.91 -24.23
CA VAL A 93 26.40 1.18 -25.67
C VAL A 93 27.86 1.39 -26.06
N GLU A 94 28.31 0.64 -27.06
CA GLU A 94 29.65 0.74 -27.66
C GLU A 94 29.53 1.07 -29.14
N ILE A 95 30.13 2.17 -29.59
CA ILE A 95 30.15 2.56 -31.00
C ILE A 95 31.33 1.85 -31.66
N THR A 96 31.06 1.05 -32.69
CA THR A 96 32.07 0.24 -33.38
C THR A 96 32.55 0.84 -34.69
N GLU A 97 31.69 1.54 -35.42
CA GLU A 97 32.04 2.18 -36.69
C GLU A 97 31.31 3.52 -36.83
N VAL A 98 32.05 4.56 -37.20
CA VAL A 98 31.53 5.91 -37.43
C VAL A 98 31.75 6.27 -38.90
N PRO A 99 30.76 6.88 -39.59
CA PRO A 99 30.93 7.33 -40.97
C PRO A 99 32.10 8.31 -41.14
N ASP A 100 32.81 8.20 -42.27
CA ASP A 100 33.92 9.10 -42.59
C ASP A 100 33.43 10.56 -42.72
N PRO A 101 34.03 11.53 -41.99
CA PRO A 101 33.66 12.95 -42.06
C PRO A 101 33.86 13.60 -43.43
N THR A 102 34.65 12.99 -44.32
CA THR A 102 34.95 13.49 -45.66
C THR A 102 34.05 12.89 -46.74
N SER A 103 33.38 11.77 -46.44
CA SER A 103 32.47 11.09 -47.35
C SER A 103 31.00 11.46 -47.08
N THR A 104 30.14 11.27 -48.09
CA THR A 104 28.67 11.26 -47.91
C THR A 104 28.11 9.84 -47.95
N ASP A 105 28.99 8.86 -47.89
CA ASP A 105 28.71 7.44 -47.90
C ASP A 105 29.32 6.81 -46.65
N GLY A 106 28.57 5.93 -45.99
CA GLY A 106 28.98 5.24 -44.76
C GLY A 106 27.79 4.80 -43.89
N GLU A 107 28.09 4.10 -42.81
CA GLU A 107 27.10 3.62 -41.85
C GLU A 107 27.61 3.80 -40.43
N LEU A 108 26.69 4.04 -39.50
CA LEU A 108 26.99 4.00 -38.07
C LEU A 108 26.69 2.60 -37.57
N LYS A 109 27.67 1.96 -36.95
CA LYS A 109 27.48 0.69 -36.25
C LYS A 109 27.71 0.88 -34.76
N PHE A 110 26.77 0.38 -33.96
CA PHE A 110 26.92 0.32 -32.53
C PHE A 110 26.34 -0.96 -31.96
N HIS A 111 26.86 -1.35 -30.81
CA HIS A 111 26.40 -2.45 -30.00
C HIS A 111 25.71 -1.89 -28.75
N ALA A 112 24.55 -2.44 -28.40
CA ALA A 112 23.87 -2.15 -27.15
C ALA A 112 23.65 -3.45 -26.39
N GLU A 113 24.33 -3.62 -25.27
CA GLU A 113 24.09 -4.73 -24.35
C GLU A 113 23.04 -4.34 -23.33
N VAL A 114 22.03 -5.20 -23.15
CA VAL A 114 20.95 -4.92 -22.20
C VAL A 114 20.43 -6.19 -21.55
N ASP A 115 20.05 -6.06 -20.28
CA ASP A 115 19.40 -7.15 -19.57
C ASP A 115 17.93 -7.21 -19.96
N ILE A 116 17.45 -8.41 -20.31
CA ILE A 116 16.07 -8.67 -20.70
C ILE A 116 15.39 -9.56 -19.66
N ARG A 117 14.07 -9.47 -19.61
CA ARG A 117 13.28 -10.44 -18.86
C ARG A 117 13.50 -11.83 -19.45
N PRO A 118 13.88 -12.84 -18.64
CA PRO A 118 13.99 -14.20 -19.13
C PRO A 118 12.61 -14.73 -19.53
N GLU A 119 12.61 -15.62 -20.52
CA GLU A 119 11.45 -16.44 -20.82
C GLU A 119 11.31 -17.50 -19.71
N ILE A 120 10.18 -17.47 -19.01
CA ILE A 120 9.88 -18.42 -17.93
C ILE A 120 8.79 -19.35 -18.45
N GLU A 121 9.14 -20.61 -18.67
CA GLU A 121 8.17 -21.66 -18.93
C GLU A 121 7.62 -22.16 -17.59
N LEU A 122 6.32 -21.97 -17.39
CA LEU A 122 5.65 -22.45 -16.19
C LEU A 122 5.39 -23.96 -16.32
N PRO A 123 5.62 -24.75 -15.26
CA PRO A 123 5.28 -26.17 -15.28
C PRO A 123 3.76 -26.36 -15.27
N ASP A 124 3.31 -27.57 -15.65
CA ASP A 124 1.89 -27.92 -15.57
C ASP A 124 1.39 -27.89 -14.11
N TYR A 125 0.34 -27.11 -13.87
CA TYR A 125 -0.28 -26.93 -12.56
C TYR A 125 -1.31 -28.02 -12.24
N ALA A 126 -1.70 -28.86 -13.20
CA ALA A 126 -2.81 -29.82 -13.08
C ALA A 126 -2.62 -30.93 -12.00
N GLY A 127 -1.51 -30.93 -11.26
CA GLY A 127 -1.27 -31.83 -10.12
C GLY A 127 -1.07 -31.15 -8.77
N ILE A 128 -1.05 -29.81 -8.71
CA ILE A 128 -0.83 -29.09 -7.46
C ILE A 128 -2.13 -29.09 -6.66
N LYS A 129 -2.14 -29.82 -5.54
CA LYS A 129 -3.22 -29.81 -4.57
C LYS A 129 -2.87 -28.84 -3.46
N VAL A 130 -3.77 -27.90 -3.21
CA VAL A 130 -3.73 -27.02 -2.04
C VAL A 130 -4.82 -27.48 -1.10
N GLU A 131 -4.43 -27.76 0.13
CA GLU A 131 -5.38 -28.04 1.19
C GLU A 131 -5.90 -26.71 1.72
N VAL A 132 -7.21 -26.50 1.62
CA VAL A 132 -7.90 -25.36 2.21
C VAL A 132 -8.77 -25.95 3.32
N ALA A 133 -8.51 -25.53 4.55
CA ALA A 133 -9.39 -25.91 5.66
C ALA A 133 -10.80 -25.37 5.36
N ALA A 134 -11.80 -26.23 5.49
CA ALA A 134 -13.18 -25.77 5.46
C ALA A 134 -13.41 -24.89 6.69
N ALA A 135 -13.89 -23.68 6.47
CA ALA A 135 -14.43 -22.91 7.57
C ALA A 135 -15.81 -23.48 7.89
N GLU A 136 -15.90 -24.18 9.02
CA GLU A 136 -17.16 -24.66 9.55
C GLU A 136 -17.45 -23.83 10.81
N SER A 137 -18.52 -23.03 10.76
CA SER A 137 -19.07 -22.39 11.95
C SER A 137 -19.76 -23.44 12.80
N SER A 138 -19.44 -23.51 14.09
CA SER A 138 -20.20 -24.36 15.01
C SER A 138 -21.54 -23.71 15.38
N ASP A 139 -22.52 -24.51 15.83
CA ASP A 139 -23.78 -23.96 16.36
C ASP A 139 -23.53 -22.99 17.52
N GLU A 140 -22.47 -23.21 18.31
CA GLU A 140 -22.07 -22.31 19.40
C GLU A 140 -21.62 -20.94 18.89
N ASP A 141 -20.96 -20.87 17.73
CA ASP A 141 -20.53 -19.61 17.13
C ASP A 141 -21.73 -18.81 16.62
N VAL A 142 -22.70 -19.51 16.03
CA VAL A 142 -23.97 -18.91 15.59
C VAL A 142 -24.77 -18.38 16.77
N ASP A 143 -24.84 -19.14 17.86
CA ASP A 143 -25.56 -18.72 19.07
C ASP A 143 -24.88 -17.51 19.75
N LYS A 144 -23.54 -17.48 19.80
CA LYS A 144 -22.80 -16.29 20.28
C LYS A 144 -23.08 -15.06 19.43
N ALA A 145 -22.99 -15.20 18.10
CA ALA A 145 -23.25 -14.09 17.19
C ALA A 145 -24.70 -13.59 17.31
N LEU A 146 -25.66 -14.50 17.50
CA LEU A 146 -27.06 -14.17 17.75
C LEU A 146 -27.24 -13.43 19.08
N ASP A 147 -26.59 -13.87 20.15
CA ASP A 147 -26.67 -13.22 21.46
C ASP A 147 -25.99 -11.85 21.48
N GLU A 148 -24.88 -11.68 20.76
CA GLU A 148 -24.25 -10.37 20.54
C GLU A 148 -25.19 -9.42 19.79
N LEU A 149 -25.87 -9.91 18.75
CA LEU A 149 -26.86 -9.14 17.99
C LEU A 149 -28.04 -8.75 18.87
N ARG A 150 -28.59 -9.71 19.63
CA ARG A 150 -29.65 -9.46 20.63
C ARG A 150 -29.21 -8.45 21.69
N GLY A 151 -27.94 -8.49 22.07
CA GLY A 151 -27.33 -7.56 23.01
C GLY A 151 -27.41 -6.09 22.60
N ARG A 152 -27.51 -5.80 21.29
CA ARG A 152 -27.69 -4.42 20.78
C ARG A 152 -29.10 -3.88 20.99
N PHE A 153 -30.08 -4.78 21.13
CA PHE A 153 -31.49 -4.46 21.34
C PHE A 153 -31.96 -4.78 22.77
N GLY A 154 -31.06 -5.26 23.62
CA GLY A 154 -31.35 -5.59 25.01
C GLY A 154 -31.72 -4.36 25.84
N THR A 155 -32.59 -4.55 26.83
CA THR A 155 -32.96 -3.51 27.79
C THR A 155 -32.22 -3.70 29.11
N LEU A 156 -31.76 -2.60 29.72
CA LEU A 156 -31.08 -2.65 31.01
C LEU A 156 -32.10 -2.61 32.15
N LYS A 157 -32.05 -3.62 33.03
CA LYS A 157 -32.92 -3.75 34.19
C LYS A 157 -32.11 -3.72 35.47
N SER A 158 -32.48 -2.86 36.42
CA SER A 158 -31.84 -2.81 37.72
C SER A 158 -32.02 -4.12 38.49
N VAL A 159 -30.95 -4.62 39.08
CA VAL A 159 -30.92 -5.86 39.87
C VAL A 159 -30.27 -5.63 41.23
N ASP A 160 -30.80 -6.28 42.26
CA ASP A 160 -30.29 -6.20 43.64
C ASP A 160 -29.40 -7.41 43.95
N ARG A 161 -28.25 -7.49 43.26
CA ARG A 161 -27.20 -8.51 43.47
C ARG A 161 -25.81 -7.92 43.24
N PRO A 162 -24.74 -8.55 43.73
CA PRO A 162 -23.38 -8.17 43.39
C PRO A 162 -23.14 -8.16 41.88
N ALA A 163 -22.30 -7.24 41.41
CA ALA A 163 -21.88 -7.11 40.03
C ALA A 163 -21.19 -8.39 39.53
N ALA A 164 -21.59 -8.86 38.36
CA ALA A 164 -20.97 -9.97 37.66
C ALA A 164 -20.53 -9.54 36.25
N ASP A 165 -19.74 -10.40 35.61
CA ASP A 165 -19.33 -10.23 34.22
C ASP A 165 -20.54 -10.01 33.30
N GLY A 166 -20.45 -9.01 32.41
CA GLY A 166 -21.53 -8.63 31.50
C GLY A 166 -22.62 -7.71 32.07
N ASP A 167 -22.62 -7.40 33.37
CA ASP A 167 -23.54 -6.42 33.95
C ASP A 167 -23.14 -4.97 33.58
N PHE A 168 -24.13 -4.09 33.55
CA PHE A 168 -23.97 -2.65 33.36
C PHE A 168 -24.03 -1.93 34.69
N LEU A 169 -22.91 -1.36 35.10
CA LEU A 169 -22.77 -0.58 36.32
C LEU A 169 -22.95 0.91 36.04
N THR A 170 -23.62 1.60 36.94
CA THR A 170 -23.47 3.05 37.07
C THR A 170 -22.44 3.30 38.15
N ILE A 171 -21.31 3.92 37.80
CA ILE A 171 -20.18 4.10 38.70
C ILE A 171 -19.74 5.55 38.81
N ASP A 172 -19.21 5.88 39.98
CA ASP A 172 -18.44 7.11 40.21
C ASP A 172 -16.97 6.73 40.38
N ILE A 173 -16.08 7.43 39.70
CA ILE A 173 -14.64 7.17 39.73
C ILE A 173 -13.89 8.44 40.14
N THR A 174 -12.91 8.29 41.01
CA THR A 174 -11.96 9.35 41.39
C THR A 174 -10.54 8.83 41.25
N ALA A 175 -9.69 9.54 40.51
CA ALA A 175 -8.28 9.22 40.36
C ALA A 175 -7.43 10.19 41.20
N THR A 176 -6.49 9.65 41.96
CA THR A 176 -5.61 10.38 42.86
C THR A 176 -4.14 10.03 42.56
N ILE A 177 -3.27 11.04 42.45
CA ILE A 177 -1.81 10.90 42.29
C ILE A 177 -1.15 11.61 43.47
N ASP A 178 -0.23 10.93 44.16
CA ASP A 178 0.48 11.47 45.34
C ASP A 178 -0.44 12.09 46.44
N GLY A 179 -1.69 11.63 46.52
CA GLY A 179 -2.69 12.10 47.48
C GLY A 179 -3.50 13.32 47.03
N GLU A 180 -3.30 13.81 45.80
CA GLU A 180 -4.11 14.87 45.19
C GLU A 180 -5.05 14.29 44.12
N ASP A 181 -6.31 14.71 44.14
CA ASP A 181 -7.31 14.29 43.15
C ASP A 181 -6.98 14.96 41.81
N VAL A 182 -6.66 14.14 40.81
CA VAL A 182 -6.25 14.60 39.47
C VAL A 182 -7.40 14.54 38.47
N ASP A 183 -8.37 13.63 38.68
CA ASP A 183 -9.56 13.52 37.83
C ASP A 183 -10.73 12.86 38.59
N SER A 184 -11.96 13.18 38.19
CA SER A 184 -13.16 12.52 38.73
C SER A 184 -14.30 12.56 37.73
N ALA A 185 -15.07 11.47 37.69
CA ALA A 185 -16.26 11.35 36.86
C ALA A 185 -17.36 10.62 37.64
N SER A 186 -18.60 11.06 37.47
CA SER A 186 -19.75 10.51 38.18
C SER A 186 -20.88 10.12 37.23
N GLY A 187 -21.64 9.10 37.60
CA GLY A 187 -22.77 8.59 36.83
C GLY A 187 -22.37 7.92 35.51
N LEU A 188 -21.15 7.38 35.43
CA LEU A 188 -20.65 6.71 34.24
C LEU A 188 -21.32 5.35 34.08
N SER A 189 -21.71 5.01 32.85
CA SER A 189 -22.20 3.67 32.52
C SER A 189 -21.03 2.82 32.03
N TYR A 190 -20.75 1.72 32.71
CA TYR A 190 -19.66 0.79 32.41
C TYR A 190 -20.19 -0.63 32.31
N GLN A 191 -19.72 -1.42 31.34
CA GLN A 191 -20.06 -2.84 31.23
C GLN A 191 -18.87 -3.65 31.78
N VAL A 192 -19.13 -4.50 32.77
CA VAL A 192 -18.09 -5.36 33.35
C VAL A 192 -17.60 -6.35 32.28
N GLY A 193 -16.28 -6.48 32.13
CA GLY A 193 -15.61 -7.42 31.23
C GLY A 193 -15.28 -6.86 29.85
N THR A 194 -15.51 -5.57 29.58
CA THR A 194 -15.13 -4.96 28.30
C THR A 194 -13.68 -4.47 28.28
N GLU A 195 -13.02 -4.32 29.44
CA GLU A 195 -11.66 -3.74 29.59
C GLU A 195 -11.46 -2.38 28.88
N THR A 196 -12.55 -1.67 28.55
CA THR A 196 -12.48 -0.48 27.68
C THR A 196 -12.11 0.81 28.42
N MET A 197 -12.20 0.82 29.75
CA MET A 197 -12.10 2.07 30.53
C MET A 197 -10.75 2.22 31.24
N LEU A 198 -10.43 1.32 32.16
CA LEU A 198 -9.18 1.31 32.93
C LEU A 198 -8.77 -0.14 33.18
N GLU A 199 -7.47 -0.41 33.09
CA GLU A 199 -6.92 -1.72 33.44
C GLU A 199 -7.17 -2.00 34.93
N GLY A 200 -7.61 -3.22 35.27
CA GLY A 200 -7.94 -3.59 36.65
C GLY A 200 -9.30 -3.11 37.18
N LEU A 201 -10.05 -2.30 36.42
CA LEU A 201 -11.40 -1.87 36.82
C LEU A 201 -12.36 -3.05 36.95
N ASP A 202 -12.32 -4.00 36.01
CA ASP A 202 -13.20 -5.18 36.00
C ASP A 202 -13.02 -6.03 37.25
N GLU A 203 -11.77 -6.28 37.66
CA GLU A 203 -11.47 -7.03 38.88
C GLU A 203 -11.92 -6.28 40.14
N ALA A 204 -11.79 -4.96 40.15
CA ALA A 204 -12.16 -4.12 41.28
C ALA A 204 -13.68 -4.04 41.50
N VAL A 205 -14.48 -4.02 40.43
CA VAL A 205 -15.93 -3.91 40.53
C VAL A 205 -16.65 -5.26 40.62
N THR A 206 -16.01 -6.35 40.19
CA THR A 206 -16.61 -7.68 40.24
C THR A 206 -16.88 -8.11 41.69
N GLY A 207 -18.13 -8.46 41.98
CA GLY A 207 -18.57 -8.86 43.32
C GLY A 207 -18.96 -7.70 44.24
N LEU A 208 -18.88 -6.45 43.79
CA LEU A 208 -19.38 -5.30 44.55
C LEU A 208 -20.91 -5.16 44.41
N SER A 209 -21.55 -4.82 45.51
CA SER A 209 -22.97 -4.44 45.57
C SER A 209 -23.16 -2.93 45.40
N VAL A 210 -24.42 -2.51 45.25
CA VAL A 210 -24.76 -1.07 45.23
C VAL A 210 -24.28 -0.38 46.51
N ASP A 211 -23.71 0.81 46.35
CA ASP A 211 -23.09 1.67 47.35
C ASP A 211 -21.77 1.14 47.96
N GLU A 212 -21.22 0.04 47.45
CA GLU A 212 -19.87 -0.42 47.81
C GLU A 212 -18.79 0.26 46.96
N ASP A 213 -17.58 0.32 47.51
CA ASP A 213 -16.42 0.95 46.89
C ASP A 213 -15.17 0.06 46.92
N ALA A 214 -14.32 0.24 45.91
CA ALA A 214 -13.02 -0.40 45.81
C ALA A 214 -11.94 0.60 45.40
N LEU A 215 -10.70 0.29 45.78
CA LEU A 215 -9.50 1.03 45.43
C LEU A 215 -8.57 0.11 44.65
N PHE A 216 -8.08 0.57 43.51
CA PHE A 216 -7.09 -0.15 42.70
C PHE A 216 -6.09 0.83 42.09
N GLU A 217 -4.91 0.35 41.71
CA GLU A 217 -3.88 1.15 41.04
C GLU A 217 -3.90 0.84 39.54
N THR A 218 -3.88 1.87 38.70
CA THR A 218 -3.83 1.73 37.25
C THR A 218 -3.01 2.86 36.63
N THR A 219 -2.61 2.67 35.37
CA THR A 219 -2.03 3.74 34.56
C THR A 219 -3.14 4.51 33.86
N LEU A 220 -3.11 5.84 33.92
CA LEU A 220 -4.09 6.67 33.22
C LEU A 220 -3.81 6.68 31.72
N VAL A 221 -4.82 6.42 30.90
CA VAL A 221 -4.70 6.32 29.44
C VAL A 221 -5.04 7.61 28.69
N GLY A 222 -5.45 8.67 29.40
CA GLY A 222 -5.84 9.96 28.81
C GLY A 222 -5.82 11.12 29.81
N GLY A 223 -6.01 12.34 29.30
CA GLY A 223 -5.95 13.58 30.09
C GLY A 223 -4.54 14.16 30.25
N ASP A 224 -4.41 15.17 31.10
CA ASP A 224 -3.14 15.87 31.36
C ASP A 224 -2.10 14.99 32.08
N HIS A 225 -2.55 13.90 32.72
CA HIS A 225 -1.74 12.92 33.45
C HIS A 225 -1.63 11.56 32.73
N ALA A 226 -1.81 11.52 31.41
CA ALA A 226 -1.71 10.28 30.64
C ALA A 226 -0.32 9.63 30.78
N GLY A 227 -0.29 8.35 31.11
CA GLY A 227 0.92 7.56 31.35
C GLY A 227 1.43 7.58 32.79
N GLU A 228 0.80 8.34 33.69
CA GLU A 228 1.12 8.34 35.11
C GLU A 228 0.33 7.26 35.85
N SER A 229 0.92 6.71 36.91
CA SER A 229 0.26 5.74 37.79
C SER A 229 -0.61 6.48 38.81
N ALA A 230 -1.88 6.12 38.90
CA ALA A 230 -2.85 6.72 39.80
C ALA A 230 -3.56 5.66 40.64
N GLN A 231 -3.90 6.01 41.88
CA GLN A 231 -4.82 5.24 42.70
C GLN A 231 -6.24 5.67 42.35
N VAL A 232 -7.06 4.72 41.90
CA VAL A 232 -8.42 4.94 41.44
C VAL A 232 -9.41 4.36 42.45
N LYS A 233 -10.31 5.21 42.93
CA LYS A 233 -11.47 4.81 43.73
C LYS A 233 -12.68 4.67 42.83
N VAL A 234 -13.34 3.52 42.86
CA VAL A 234 -14.62 3.28 42.18
C VAL A 234 -15.73 3.05 43.20
N VAL A 235 -16.89 3.66 42.98
CA VAL A 235 -18.11 3.48 43.79
C VAL A 235 -19.25 3.03 42.89
N VAL A 236 -19.89 1.90 43.23
CA VAL A 236 -21.02 1.37 42.45
C VAL A 236 -22.32 2.04 42.91
N LYS A 237 -23.04 2.69 41.99
CA LYS A 237 -24.33 3.36 42.25
C LYS A 237 -25.54 2.55 41.82
N ALA A 238 -25.39 1.71 40.81
CA ALA A 238 -26.44 0.81 40.36
C ALA A 238 -25.83 -0.37 39.63
N VAL A 239 -26.40 -1.56 39.82
CA VAL A 239 -26.12 -2.74 39.01
C VAL A 239 -27.33 -2.98 38.12
N LYS A 240 -27.11 -3.11 36.81
CA LYS A 240 -28.15 -3.42 35.83
C LYS A 240 -27.75 -4.64 35.03
N GLU A 241 -28.67 -5.57 34.88
CA GLU A 241 -28.51 -6.72 34.00
C GLU A 241 -29.10 -6.40 32.62
N ARG A 242 -28.47 -6.89 31.56
CA ARG A 242 -28.99 -6.76 30.20
C ARG A 242 -29.97 -7.89 29.89
N GLU A 243 -31.24 -7.55 29.78
CA GLU A 243 -32.29 -8.47 29.36
C GLU A 243 -32.34 -8.53 27.83
N LEU A 244 -31.95 -9.67 27.26
CA LEU A 244 -31.95 -9.89 25.82
C LEU A 244 -33.39 -10.14 25.32
N PRO A 245 -33.81 -9.52 24.20
CA PRO A 245 -35.10 -9.82 23.59
C PRO A 245 -35.17 -11.29 23.19
N GLU A 246 -36.35 -11.91 23.20
CA GLU A 246 -36.50 -13.31 22.78
C GLU A 246 -36.02 -13.51 21.33
N ALA A 247 -35.26 -14.58 21.09
CA ALA A 247 -34.84 -14.95 19.76
C ALA A 247 -36.01 -15.60 19.02
N ASN A 248 -36.81 -14.79 18.30
CA ASN A 248 -37.97 -15.22 17.53
C ASN A 248 -38.04 -14.48 16.18
N ASP A 249 -39.05 -14.79 15.36
CA ASP A 249 -39.23 -14.19 14.03
C ASP A 249 -39.46 -12.67 14.11
N ASP A 250 -40.12 -12.19 15.17
CA ASP A 250 -40.31 -10.75 15.41
C ASP A 250 -38.97 -10.04 15.64
N PHE A 251 -38.04 -10.68 16.37
CA PHE A 251 -36.68 -10.17 16.55
C PHE A 251 -35.88 -10.21 15.24
N ALA A 252 -36.03 -11.27 14.43
CA ALA A 252 -35.36 -11.37 13.14
C ALA A 252 -35.74 -10.19 12.21
N GLN A 253 -37.03 -9.87 12.13
CA GLN A 253 -37.53 -8.72 11.36
C GLN A 253 -37.10 -7.37 11.93
N LEU A 254 -36.95 -7.27 13.26
CA LEU A 254 -36.49 -6.04 13.90
C LEU A 254 -34.99 -5.78 13.67
N ALA A 255 -34.18 -6.85 13.73
CA ALA A 255 -32.72 -6.76 13.74
C ALA A 255 -32.07 -6.93 12.37
N SER A 256 -32.80 -7.41 11.37
CA SER A 256 -32.25 -7.79 10.06
C SER A 256 -33.25 -7.62 8.91
N GLU A 257 -32.82 -7.97 7.70
CA GLU A 257 -33.69 -8.02 6.51
C GLU A 257 -34.50 -9.32 6.39
N PHE A 258 -34.35 -10.25 7.34
CA PHE A 258 -34.98 -11.57 7.30
C PHE A 258 -36.35 -11.60 7.97
N ASP A 259 -37.25 -12.44 7.45
CA ASP A 259 -38.61 -12.58 7.97
C ASP A 259 -38.69 -13.59 9.12
N THR A 260 -37.72 -14.51 9.21
CA THR A 260 -37.70 -15.60 10.21
C THR A 260 -36.35 -15.73 10.93
N LEU A 261 -36.38 -16.27 12.15
CA LEU A 261 -35.17 -16.57 12.91
C LEU A 261 -34.27 -17.60 12.21
N ALA A 262 -34.87 -18.53 11.46
CA ALA A 262 -34.12 -19.56 10.74
C ALA A 262 -33.23 -18.95 9.65
N GLU A 263 -33.75 -17.98 8.90
CA GLU A 263 -33.00 -17.25 7.87
C GLU A 263 -31.87 -16.42 8.49
N LEU A 264 -32.15 -15.72 9.60
CA LEU A 264 -31.14 -14.97 10.34
C LEU A 264 -30.01 -15.88 10.83
N ARG A 265 -30.33 -17.05 11.38
CA ARG A 265 -29.31 -18.01 11.83
C ARG A 265 -28.46 -18.56 10.69
N GLU A 266 -29.04 -18.80 9.52
CA GLU A 266 -28.29 -19.24 8.34
C GLU A 266 -27.31 -18.17 7.86
N ASP A 267 -27.70 -16.90 7.89
CA ASP A 267 -26.81 -15.79 7.56
C ASP A 267 -25.67 -15.64 8.57
N LEU A 268 -25.97 -15.72 9.86
CA LEU A 268 -24.96 -15.69 10.92
C LEU A 268 -23.96 -16.84 10.79
N ALA A 269 -24.40 -18.04 10.40
CA ALA A 269 -23.50 -19.17 10.11
C ALA A 269 -22.55 -18.88 8.94
N LYS A 270 -23.03 -18.21 7.89
CA LYS A 270 -22.18 -17.80 6.76
C LYS A 270 -21.19 -16.69 7.13
N GLN A 271 -21.54 -15.82 8.07
CA GLN A 271 -20.64 -14.77 8.56
C GLN A 271 -19.58 -15.33 9.53
N ALA A 272 -19.92 -16.39 10.27
CA ALA A 272 -19.03 -17.03 11.24
C ALA A 272 -18.02 -18.01 10.61
N ALA A 273 -18.25 -18.44 9.36
CA ALA A 273 -17.35 -19.28 8.56
C ALA A 273 -16.42 -18.42 7.67
#